data_AF-I3EK53-F1
#
_entry.id   AF-I3EK53-F1
#
_cell.length_a   1.000
_cell.length_b   1.000
_cell.length_c   1.000
_cell.angle_alpha   90.00
_cell.angle_beta   90.00
_cell.angle_gamma   90.00
#
_symmetry.space_group_name_H-M   'P 1'
#
loop_
_entity.id
_entity.type
_entity.pdbx_description
1 polymer ?
#
loop_
_entity_poly.entity_id
_entity_poly.type
_entity_poly.pdbx_seq_one_letter_code
_entity_poly.pdbx_strand_id
1 'polypeptide(L)'
;MTTNDRSETFFEWHNRAPPSDVSEFEIKTTAKSSHGKLFISFISYTGIFELCDDLAQPIGIKKGTKPAILLGIWKYITAQKMRDPARPKIIVCNDIFKQIFQKDEMIFTEIIQGLNQLLSPIDMISFDFPIPTQPGSKSQCSYDITAELDPITREYAYANNNKISILNKKIEDIQLRIEKQNEKIDGLRRFTESPKEYITNWILDSSKDLHLIADDLFDVNDGFYAQKEIQESVYQLLQNYK
;
A
#
# COMPACT_ATOMS: atom_id res chain seq x y z
N MET A 1 -30.64 -47.89 15.26
CA MET A 1 -30.93 -46.48 14.89
C MET A 1 -29.85 -45.63 15.53
N THR A 2 -28.86 -45.24 14.74
CA THR A 2 -27.63 -44.57 15.16
C THR A 2 -27.89 -43.10 15.46
N THR A 3 -27.72 -42.73 16.73
CA THR A 3 -27.65 -41.34 17.21
C THR A 3 -26.41 -40.68 16.64
N ASN A 4 -26.61 -39.78 15.68
CA ASN A 4 -25.55 -39.01 15.03
C ASN A 4 -25.17 -37.85 15.94
N ASP A 5 -24.33 -38.13 16.94
CA ASP A 5 -23.74 -37.13 17.82
C ASP A 5 -22.59 -36.44 17.06
N ARG A 6 -22.94 -35.48 16.19
CA ARG A 6 -21.98 -34.60 15.52
C ARG A 6 -21.54 -33.53 16.51
N SER A 7 -20.54 -33.84 17.32
CA SER A 7 -19.85 -32.85 18.13
C SER A 7 -19.04 -31.91 17.22
N GLU A 8 -19.63 -30.77 16.87
CA GLU A 8 -18.94 -29.70 16.16
C GLU A 8 -17.81 -29.16 17.05
N THR A 9 -16.57 -29.28 16.58
CA THR A 9 -15.40 -28.75 17.29
C THR A 9 -15.12 -27.34 16.80
N PHE A 10 -15.21 -26.35 17.69
CA PHE A 10 -14.93 -24.95 17.38
C PHE A 10 -13.65 -24.49 18.08
N PHE A 11 -12.83 -23.72 17.38
CA PHE A 11 -11.61 -23.11 17.90
C PHE A 11 -11.72 -21.60 17.74
N GLU A 12 -11.47 -20.86 18.82
CA GLU A 12 -11.59 -19.41 18.83
C GLU A 12 -10.28 -18.77 19.27
N TRP A 13 -9.86 -17.74 18.54
CA TRP A 13 -8.71 -16.93 18.91
C TRP A 13 -9.10 -15.45 18.87
N HIS A 14 -8.75 -14.76 19.96
CA HIS A 14 -8.93 -13.32 20.10
C HIS A 14 -7.57 -12.66 20.28
N ASN A 15 -7.37 -11.53 19.61
CA ASN A 15 -6.17 -10.73 19.79
C ASN A 15 -6.14 -10.20 21.24
N ARG A 16 -5.21 -10.69 22.05
CA ARG A 16 -4.93 -10.14 23.39
C ARG A 16 -3.97 -8.94 23.22
N ALA A 17 -3.98 -7.99 24.17
CA ALA A 17 -3.24 -6.71 24.16
C ALA A 17 -1.78 -6.75 23.60
N PRO A 18 -1.22 -5.62 23.09
CA PRO A 18 -0.21 -5.62 22.01
C PRO A 18 1.24 -5.95 22.44
N PRO A 19 2.15 -6.31 21.50
CA PRO A 19 1.95 -7.08 20.27
C PRO A 19 2.53 -8.50 20.43
N SER A 20 1.72 -9.53 20.29
CA SER A 20 2.25 -10.84 19.93
C SER A 20 2.27 -10.92 18.40
N ASP A 21 3.46 -10.93 17.80
CA ASP A 21 3.68 -11.12 16.36
C ASP A 21 3.33 -12.56 15.94
N VAL A 22 2.06 -12.94 16.06
CA VAL A 22 1.57 -14.26 15.65
C VAL A 22 1.25 -14.20 14.17
N SER A 23 2.08 -14.86 13.36
CA SER A 23 1.91 -14.98 11.91
C SER A 23 1.18 -16.26 11.48
N GLU A 24 1.16 -17.28 12.32
CA GLU A 24 0.70 -18.62 11.96
C GLU A 24 -0.03 -19.30 13.12
N PHE A 25 -1.04 -20.11 12.78
CA PHE A 25 -1.81 -20.93 13.71
C PHE A 25 -1.72 -22.40 13.31
N GLU A 26 -1.32 -23.28 14.23
CA GLU A 26 -1.36 -24.73 14.05
C GLU A 26 -2.42 -25.33 14.97
N ILE A 27 -3.40 -26.04 14.41
CA ILE A 27 -4.46 -26.71 15.16
C ILE A 27 -4.25 -28.22 15.05
N LYS A 28 -4.05 -28.88 16.19
CA LYS A 28 -4.04 -30.35 16.30
C LYS A 28 -5.34 -30.80 16.94
N THR A 29 -6.14 -31.55 16.20
CA THR A 29 -7.44 -32.04 16.67
C THR A 29 -7.58 -33.53 16.44
N THR A 30 -8.31 -34.20 17.33
CA THR A 30 -8.75 -35.61 17.17
C THR A 30 -10.10 -35.72 16.45
N ALA A 31 -10.73 -34.58 16.15
CA ALA A 31 -12.00 -34.51 15.45
C ALA A 31 -11.87 -35.03 14.01
N LYS A 32 -12.76 -35.96 13.63
CA LYS A 32 -12.81 -36.50 12.27
C LYS A 32 -13.84 -35.72 11.47
N SER A 33 -13.39 -34.63 10.82
CA SER A 33 -14.20 -33.89 9.85
C SER A 33 -13.56 -33.93 8.47
N SER A 34 -14.38 -33.99 7.43
CA SER A 34 -13.96 -33.83 6.03
C SER A 34 -13.98 -32.38 5.55
N HIS A 35 -14.62 -31.47 6.30
CA HIS A 35 -14.78 -30.07 5.94
C HIS A 35 -14.50 -29.17 7.15
N GLY A 36 -13.75 -28.10 6.93
CA GLY A 36 -13.51 -27.04 7.89
C GLY A 36 -14.11 -25.73 7.39
N LYS A 37 -14.56 -24.89 8.33
CA LYS A 37 -14.98 -23.52 8.06
C LYS A 37 -14.16 -22.57 8.91
N LEU A 38 -13.52 -21.62 8.28
CA LEU A 38 -12.73 -20.57 8.92
C LEU A 38 -13.54 -19.28 8.90
N PHE A 39 -13.67 -18.63 10.06
CA PHE A 39 -14.25 -17.30 10.19
C PHE A 39 -13.15 -16.30 10.56
N ILE A 40 -13.01 -15.25 9.78
CA ILE A 40 -12.04 -14.18 10.02
C ILE A 40 -12.80 -12.88 10.28
N SER A 41 -12.57 -12.29 11.46
CA SER A 41 -13.02 -10.94 11.79
C SER A 41 -11.82 -10.01 11.84
N PHE A 42 -11.91 -8.90 11.13
CA PHE A 42 -10.93 -7.82 11.23
C PHE A 42 -11.28 -6.92 12.41
N ILE A 43 -10.28 -6.62 13.24
CA ILE A 43 -10.45 -5.64 14.30
C ILE A 43 -10.46 -4.27 13.64
N SER A 44 -11.64 -3.66 13.53
CA SER A 44 -11.77 -2.25 13.15
C SER A 44 -11.62 -1.39 14.40
N TYR A 45 -10.55 -0.59 14.45
CA TYR A 45 -10.36 0.39 15.52
C TYR A 45 -11.33 1.57 15.40
N THR A 46 -11.85 1.82 14.19
CA THR A 46 -12.79 2.90 13.88
C THR A 46 -14.26 2.50 14.07
N GLY A 47 -14.53 1.22 14.35
CA GLY A 47 -15.88 0.70 14.56
C GLY A 47 -16.74 0.90 13.33
N ILE A 48 -16.39 0.25 12.23
CA ILE A 48 -17.21 0.24 11.01
C ILE A 48 -18.40 -0.69 11.24
N PHE A 49 -19.60 -0.22 10.88
CA PHE A 49 -20.86 -0.95 10.98
C PHE A 49 -21.51 -1.07 9.61
N GLU A 50 -22.35 -2.08 9.47
CA GLU A 50 -23.22 -2.27 8.31
C GLU A 50 -24.61 -1.71 8.60
N LEU A 51 -25.08 -0.82 7.71
CA LEU A 51 -26.38 -0.17 7.83
C LEU A 51 -27.46 -1.05 7.20
N CYS A 52 -28.66 -1.09 7.79
CA CYS A 52 -29.79 -1.83 7.21
C CYS A 52 -30.05 -1.40 5.75
N ASP A 53 -30.39 -2.37 4.90
CA ASP A 53 -30.51 -2.12 3.45
C ASP A 53 -31.57 -1.05 3.13
N ASP A 54 -32.65 -0.97 3.92
CA ASP A 54 -33.73 0.02 3.78
C ASP A 54 -33.22 1.47 3.89
N LEU A 55 -32.19 1.71 4.71
CA LEU A 55 -31.57 3.02 4.87
C LEU A 55 -30.29 3.17 4.03
N ALA A 56 -29.58 2.07 3.77
CA ALA A 56 -28.35 2.07 2.98
C ALA A 56 -28.58 2.45 1.52
N GLN A 57 -29.63 1.94 0.88
CA GLN A 57 -29.98 2.26 -0.51
C GLN A 57 -30.21 3.76 -0.76
N PRO A 58 -31.10 4.46 -0.02
CA PRO A 58 -31.37 5.88 -0.27
C PRO A 58 -30.20 6.79 0.12
N ILE A 59 -29.40 6.43 1.13
CA ILE A 59 -28.26 7.23 1.58
C ILE A 59 -27.01 6.98 0.73
N GLY A 60 -26.93 5.81 0.08
CA GLY A 60 -25.76 5.38 -0.69
C GLY A 60 -24.57 4.94 0.18
N ILE A 61 -24.80 4.62 1.46
CA ILE A 61 -23.78 4.16 2.39
C ILE A 61 -24.23 2.82 2.98
N LYS A 62 -23.54 1.73 2.58
CA LYS A 62 -23.80 0.39 3.12
C LYS A 62 -22.95 0.07 4.35
N LYS A 63 -21.68 0.47 4.36
CA LYS A 63 -20.73 0.27 5.46
C LYS A 63 -20.05 1.57 5.81
N GLY A 64 -19.87 1.85 7.10
CA GLY A 64 -19.21 3.07 7.53
C GLY A 64 -19.10 3.19 9.05
N THR A 65 -18.32 4.16 9.51
CA THR A 65 -18.29 4.53 10.93
C THR A 65 -19.61 5.22 11.31
N LYS A 66 -20.01 5.15 12.58
CA LYS A 66 -21.24 5.85 13.04
C LYS A 66 -21.28 7.34 12.66
N PRO A 67 -20.19 8.12 12.81
CA PRO A 67 -20.17 9.52 12.37
C PRO A 67 -20.36 9.69 10.85
N ALA A 68 -19.74 8.82 10.04
CA ALA A 68 -19.87 8.87 8.59
C ALA A 68 -21.31 8.57 8.14
N ILE A 69 -21.94 7.56 8.76
CA ILE A 69 -23.34 7.21 8.51
C ILE A 69 -24.28 8.35 8.93
N LEU A 70 -24.08 8.94 10.11
CA LEU A 70 -24.86 10.11 10.56
C LEU A 70 -24.74 11.31 9.63
N LEU A 71 -23.54 11.57 9.12
CA LEU A 71 -23.31 12.63 8.14
C LEU A 71 -24.04 12.32 6.82
N GLY A 72 -24.04 11.06 6.38
CA GLY A 72 -24.81 10.60 5.22
C GLY A 72 -26.31 10.83 5.39
N ILE A 73 -26.85 10.44 6.55
CA ILE A 73 -28.25 10.68 6.92
C ILE A 73 -28.57 12.19 6.86
N TRP A 74 -27.72 13.03 7.44
CA TRP A 74 -27.90 14.47 7.43
C TRP A 74 -27.90 15.08 6.02
N LYS A 75 -26.98 14.62 5.16
CA LYS A 75 -26.92 15.04 3.74
C LYS A 75 -28.19 14.63 3.00
N TYR A 76 -28.69 13.41 3.23
CA TYR A 76 -29.92 12.93 2.63
C TYR A 76 -31.13 13.79 3.03
N ILE A 77 -31.30 14.06 4.33
CA ILE A 77 -32.36 14.93 4.86
C ILE A 77 -32.34 16.32 4.21
N THR A 78 -31.13 16.87 4.02
CA THR A 78 -30.95 18.19 3.40
C THR A 78 -31.28 18.16 1.91
N ALA A 79 -30.84 17.13 1.18
CA ALA A 79 -31.09 16.97 -0.24
C ALA A 79 -32.59 16.78 -0.55
N GLN A 80 -33.30 16.02 0.30
CA GLN A 80 -34.74 15.77 0.18
C GLN A 80 -35.61 16.91 0.76
N LYS A 81 -35.00 17.99 1.25
CA LYS A 81 -35.69 19.15 1.86
C LYS A 81 -36.69 18.75 2.96
N MET A 82 -36.33 17.75 3.76
CA MET A 82 -37.19 17.18 4.81
C MET A 82 -37.28 18.05 6.06
N ARG A 83 -36.66 19.23 6.10
CA ARG A 83 -36.70 20.14 7.26
C ARG A 83 -37.90 21.06 7.16
N ASP A 84 -38.65 21.18 8.26
CA ASP A 84 -39.79 22.10 8.34
C ASP A 84 -39.29 23.57 8.26
N PRO A 85 -39.77 24.38 7.30
CA PRO A 85 -39.35 25.78 7.14
C PRO A 85 -39.79 26.68 8.30
N ALA A 86 -40.88 26.36 9.00
CA ALA A 86 -41.34 27.08 10.18
C ALA A 86 -40.65 26.58 11.47
N ARG A 87 -40.29 25.29 11.51
CA ARG A 87 -39.63 24.64 12.66
C ARG A 87 -38.31 23.98 12.23
N PRO A 88 -37.19 24.72 12.15
CA PRO A 88 -35.94 24.20 11.57
C PRO A 88 -35.28 23.03 12.32
N LYS A 89 -35.73 22.73 13.55
CA LYS A 89 -35.31 21.57 14.34
C LYS A 89 -36.08 20.29 14.00
N ILE A 90 -37.26 20.41 13.40
CA ILE A 90 -38.14 19.29 13.06
C ILE A 90 -37.81 18.80 11.66
N ILE A 91 -37.70 17.48 11.55
CA ILE A 91 -37.56 16.73 10.31
C ILE A 91 -38.90 16.08 10.04
N VAL A 92 -39.52 16.41 8.91
CA VAL A 92 -40.73 15.75 8.40
C VAL A 92 -40.30 14.49 7.68
N CYS A 93 -40.69 13.33 8.20
CA CYS A 93 -40.28 12.04 7.66
C CYS A 93 -40.95 11.79 6.30
N ASN A 94 -40.15 11.38 5.31
CA ASN A 94 -40.67 10.82 4.06
C ASN A 94 -41.09 9.36 4.27
N ASP A 95 -41.67 8.73 3.25
CA ASP A 95 -42.20 7.36 3.36
C ASP A 95 -41.16 6.34 3.87
N ILE A 96 -39.90 6.49 3.44
CA ILE A 96 -38.77 5.66 3.89
C ILE A 96 -38.52 5.86 5.39
N PHE A 97 -38.39 7.10 5.85
CA PHE A 97 -38.14 7.39 7.26
C PHE A 97 -39.34 7.02 8.14
N LYS A 98 -40.57 7.15 7.62
CA LYS A 98 -41.78 6.68 8.31
C LYS A 98 -41.78 5.16 8.48
N GLN A 99 -41.35 4.41 7.47
CA GLN A 99 -41.25 2.95 7.57
C GLN A 99 -40.19 2.52 8.60
N ILE A 100 -39.04 3.19 8.62
CA ILE A 100 -37.90 2.82 9.48
C ILE A 100 -38.11 3.29 10.93
N PHE A 101 -38.48 4.56 11.13
CA PHE A 101 -38.57 5.17 12.46
C PHE A 101 -40.00 5.19 13.01
N GLN A 102 -41.02 4.80 12.22
CA GLN A 102 -42.42 4.73 12.61
C GLN A 102 -42.96 6.05 13.19
N LYS A 103 -42.49 7.17 12.64
CA LYS A 103 -42.83 8.55 13.06
C LYS A 103 -43.04 9.45 11.85
N ASP A 104 -44.04 10.33 11.94
CA ASP A 104 -44.29 11.36 10.92
C ASP A 104 -43.34 12.56 11.01
N GLU A 105 -42.94 12.92 12.24
CA GLU A 105 -42.01 14.02 12.52
C GLU A 105 -41.02 13.60 13.62
N MET A 106 -39.77 14.04 13.51
CA MET A 106 -38.74 13.75 14.52
C MET A 106 -37.64 14.83 14.57
N ILE A 107 -36.82 14.81 15.62
CA ILE A 107 -35.60 15.63 15.73
C ILE A 107 -34.34 14.78 15.49
N PHE A 108 -33.25 15.42 15.05
CA PHE A 108 -32.02 14.69 14.69
C PHE A 108 -31.42 13.88 15.86
N THR A 109 -31.62 14.30 17.11
CA THR A 109 -31.16 13.54 18.28
C THR A 109 -31.87 12.20 18.44
N GLU A 110 -33.14 12.09 18.02
CA GLU A 110 -33.87 10.82 18.03
C GLU A 110 -33.31 9.85 16.99
N ILE A 111 -32.83 10.36 15.84
CA ILE A 111 -32.12 9.56 14.83
C ILE A 111 -30.84 8.99 15.42
N ILE A 112 -30.04 9.81 16.13
CA ILE A 112 -28.80 9.37 16.77
C ILE A 112 -29.08 8.26 17.79
N GLN A 113 -30.14 8.39 18.58
CA GLN A 113 -30.54 7.39 19.58
C GLN A 113 -31.03 6.08 18.94
N GLY A 114 -31.82 6.18 17.86
CA GLY A 114 -32.33 5.03 17.11
C GLY A 114 -31.28 4.35 16.23
N LEU A 115 -30.18 5.03 15.90
CA LEU A 115 -29.19 4.54 14.94
C LEU A 115 -28.64 3.16 15.32
N ASN A 116 -28.39 2.88 16.60
CA ASN A 116 -27.85 1.59 17.02
C ASN A 116 -28.74 0.39 16.66
N GLN A 117 -30.05 0.59 16.48
CA GLN A 117 -30.98 -0.47 16.07
C GLN A 117 -30.94 -0.73 14.56
N LEU A 118 -30.40 0.22 13.79
CA LEU A 118 -30.27 0.16 12.34
C LEU A 118 -28.87 -0.29 11.90
N LEU A 119 -27.94 -0.40 12.85
CA LEU A 119 -26.57 -0.82 12.62
C LEU A 119 -26.38 -2.26 13.05
N SER A 120 -25.71 -3.02 12.19
CA SER A 120 -25.26 -4.38 12.45
C SER A 120 -23.73 -4.43 12.47
N PRO A 121 -23.13 -5.36 13.24
CA PRO A 121 -21.70 -5.62 13.11
C PRO A 121 -21.38 -6.08 11.69
N ILE A 122 -20.19 -5.77 11.19
CA ILE A 122 -19.75 -6.28 9.89
C ILE A 122 -19.69 -7.80 9.92
N ASP A 123 -20.26 -8.42 8.88
CA ASP A 123 -20.18 -9.86 8.69
C ASP A 123 -18.72 -10.35 8.65
N MET A 124 -18.46 -11.41 9.41
CA MET A 124 -17.17 -12.09 9.38
C MET A 124 -16.96 -12.75 8.02
N ILE A 125 -15.72 -12.74 7.52
CA ILE A 125 -15.40 -13.44 6.28
C ILE A 125 -15.33 -14.93 6.57
N SER A 126 -16.08 -15.74 5.82
CA SER A 126 -16.08 -17.20 5.98
C SER A 126 -15.43 -17.90 4.79
N PHE A 127 -14.59 -18.89 5.07
CA PHE A 127 -13.93 -19.74 4.08
C PHE A 127 -14.22 -21.20 4.38
N ASP A 128 -14.74 -21.92 3.39
CA ASP A 128 -14.88 -23.37 3.44
C ASP A 128 -13.64 -24.02 2.80
N PHE A 129 -13.03 -24.97 3.52
CA PHE A 129 -11.87 -25.71 3.03
C PHE A 129 -11.98 -27.21 3.31
N PRO A 130 -11.52 -28.07 2.38
CA PRO A 130 -11.54 -29.52 2.58
C PRO A 130 -10.41 -29.95 3.53
N ILE A 131 -10.74 -30.84 4.47
CA ILE A 131 -9.76 -31.45 5.38
C ILE A 131 -9.41 -32.85 4.85
N PRO A 132 -8.14 -33.14 4.49
CA PRO A 132 -7.73 -34.46 4.07
C PRO A 132 -7.96 -35.50 5.16
N THR A 133 -8.74 -36.53 4.85
CA THR A 133 -9.05 -37.64 5.78
C THR A 133 -8.15 -38.87 5.57
N GLN A 134 -7.40 -38.90 4.46
CA GLN A 134 -6.49 -39.99 4.14
C GLN A 134 -5.07 -39.71 4.67
N PRO A 135 -4.41 -40.71 5.29
CA PRO A 135 -3.05 -40.56 5.78
C PRO A 135 -2.08 -40.29 4.61
N GLY A 136 -1.38 -39.16 4.66
CA GLY A 136 -0.41 -38.74 3.64
C GLY A 136 -0.90 -37.65 2.66
N SER A 137 -2.20 -37.37 2.60
CA SER A 137 -2.72 -36.27 1.79
C SER A 137 -2.56 -34.92 2.50
N LYS A 138 -1.94 -33.95 1.81
CA LYS A 138 -1.93 -32.54 2.21
C LYS A 138 -2.86 -31.76 1.28
N SER A 139 -3.69 -30.89 1.84
CA SER A 139 -4.47 -29.91 1.08
C SER A 139 -3.93 -28.53 1.40
N GLN A 140 -3.73 -27.71 0.37
CA GLN A 140 -3.32 -26.32 0.49
C GLN A 140 -4.33 -25.46 -0.27
N CYS A 141 -4.87 -24.45 0.40
CA CYS A 141 -5.76 -23.47 -0.18
C CYS A 141 -5.19 -22.08 0.12
N SER A 142 -5.20 -21.20 -0.88
CA SER A 142 -4.75 -19.81 -0.75
C SER A 142 -5.92 -18.90 -1.11
N TYR A 143 -6.17 -17.90 -0.29
CA TYR A 143 -7.25 -16.92 -0.49
C TYR A 143 -6.67 -15.52 -0.42
N ASP A 144 -6.96 -14.71 -1.44
CA ASP A 144 -6.61 -13.30 -1.43
C ASP A 144 -7.73 -12.50 -0.75
N ILE A 145 -7.36 -11.66 0.22
CA ILE A 145 -8.29 -10.82 0.97
C ILE A 145 -7.88 -9.36 0.78
N THR A 146 -8.75 -8.58 0.14
CA THR A 146 -8.59 -7.13 0.08
C THR A 146 -9.16 -6.51 1.35
N ALA A 147 -8.29 -6.00 2.22
CA ALA A 147 -8.69 -5.30 3.45
C ALA A 147 -8.42 -3.79 3.30
N GLU A 148 -9.46 -2.98 3.47
CA GLU A 148 -9.30 -1.53 3.55
C GLU A 148 -8.73 -1.15 4.92
N LEU A 149 -7.48 -0.68 4.93
CA LEU A 149 -6.84 -0.18 6.15
C LEU A 149 -7.34 1.22 6.48
N ASP A 150 -7.83 1.38 7.71
CA ASP A 150 -8.11 2.69 8.30
C ASP A 150 -6.88 3.60 8.19
N PRO A 151 -7.03 4.93 7.98
CA PRO A 151 -5.90 5.86 7.81
C PRO A 151 -4.87 5.79 8.94
N ILE A 152 -5.33 5.59 10.19
CA ILE A 152 -4.46 5.45 11.37
C ILE A 152 -3.64 4.16 11.27
N THR A 153 -4.28 3.03 10.98
CA THR A 153 -3.61 1.73 10.80
C THR A 153 -2.65 1.74 9.62
N ARG A 154 -2.98 2.49 8.56
CA ARG A 154 -2.12 2.72 7.40
C ARG A 154 -0.83 3.44 7.80
N GLU A 155 -0.94 4.49 8.61
CA GLU A 155 0.23 5.22 9.12
C GLU A 155 1.14 4.31 9.97
N TYR A 156 0.57 3.48 10.84
CA TYR A 156 1.36 2.48 11.60
C TYR A 156 1.97 1.37 10.72
N ALA A 157 1.23 0.87 9.72
CA ALA A 157 1.71 -0.15 8.79
C ALA A 157 2.89 0.35 7.94
N TYR A 158 2.90 1.63 7.57
CA TYR A 158 4.03 2.25 6.86
C TYR A 158 5.14 2.74 7.81
N ALA A 159 4.81 3.18 9.03
CA ALA A 159 5.79 3.63 10.01
C ALA A 159 6.74 2.51 10.48
N ASN A 160 6.25 1.27 10.57
CA ASN A 160 7.08 0.11 10.95
C ASN A 160 8.00 -0.41 9.82
N ASN A 161 7.96 0.19 8.62
CA ASN A 161 8.72 -0.26 7.47
C ASN A 161 10.01 0.55 7.22
N ASN A 162 10.69 1.00 8.28
CA ASN A 162 12.06 1.56 8.18
C ASN A 162 13.02 0.63 7.41
N LYS A 163 12.80 -0.69 7.48
CA LYS A 163 13.56 -1.68 6.71
C LYS A 163 13.35 -1.52 5.19
N ILE A 164 12.14 -1.22 4.73
CA ILE A 164 11.86 -1.03 3.30
C ILE A 164 12.57 0.24 2.80
N SER A 165 12.51 1.34 3.56
CA SER A 165 13.22 2.58 3.22
C SER A 165 14.74 2.38 3.14
N ILE A 166 15.32 1.64 4.10
CA ILE A 166 16.74 1.28 4.09
C ILE A 166 17.09 0.39 2.89
N LEU A 167 16.23 -0.58 2.56
CA LEU A 167 16.44 -1.45 1.40
C LEU A 167 16.36 -0.67 0.08
N ASN A 168 15.43 0.28 -0.06
CA ASN A 168 15.34 1.14 -1.24
C ASN A 168 16.60 1.99 -1.42
N LYS A 169 17.09 2.62 -0.34
CA LYS A 169 18.36 3.36 -0.38
C LYS A 169 19.54 2.47 -0.79
N LYS A 170 19.57 1.23 -0.31
CA LYS A 170 20.60 0.26 -0.69
C LYS A 170 20.49 -0.16 -2.16
N ILE A 171 19.28 -0.25 -2.70
CA ILE A 171 19.06 -0.51 -4.14
C ILE A 171 19.62 0.63 -4.98
N GLU A 172 19.32 1.89 -4.61
CA GLU A 172 19.85 3.08 -5.29
C GLU A 172 21.39 3.13 -5.26
N ASP A 173 22.00 2.88 -4.08
CA ASP A 173 23.46 2.84 -3.94
C ASP A 173 24.10 1.75 -4.81
N ILE A 174 23.45 0.59 -4.94
CA ILE A 174 23.93 -0.51 -5.79
C ILE A 174 23.81 -0.14 -7.27
N GLN A 175 22.71 0.51 -7.68
CA GLN A 175 22.51 0.96 -9.06
C GLN A 175 23.61 1.95 -9.48
N LEU A 176 23.90 2.95 -8.65
CA LEU A 176 24.99 3.91 -8.91
C LEU A 176 26.37 3.25 -8.99
N ARG A 177 26.61 2.20 -8.18
CA ARG A 177 27.87 1.43 -8.26
C ARG A 177 27.97 0.65 -9.56
N ILE A 178 26.89 0.04 -10.02
CA ILE A 178 26.85 -0.71 -11.28
C ILE A 178 27.13 0.24 -12.44
N GLU A 179 26.50 1.40 -12.47
CA GLU A 179 26.71 2.42 -13.51
C GLU A 179 28.18 2.85 -13.61
N LYS A 180 28.80 3.22 -12.47
CA LYS A 180 30.23 3.57 -12.41
C LYS A 180 31.16 2.44 -12.83
N GLN A 181 30.79 1.19 -12.56
CA GLN A 181 31.58 0.03 -12.97
C GLN A 181 31.44 -0.22 -14.48
N ASN A 182 30.25 -0.05 -15.04
CA ASN A 182 30.02 -0.15 -16.48
C ASN A 182 30.81 0.92 -17.24
N GLU A 183 30.86 2.16 -16.76
CA GLU A 183 31.71 3.21 -17.35
C GLU A 183 33.18 2.80 -17.39
N LYS A 184 33.70 2.20 -16.30
CA LYS A 184 35.08 1.71 -16.25
C LYS A 184 35.33 0.55 -17.21
N ILE A 185 34.41 -0.41 -17.25
CA ILE A 185 34.49 -1.56 -18.16
C ILE A 185 34.48 -1.08 -19.60
N ASP A 186 33.59 -0.15 -19.93
CA ASP A 186 33.46 0.43 -21.26
C ASP A 186 34.73 1.21 -21.65
N GLY A 187 35.30 1.99 -20.72
CA GLY A 187 36.58 2.67 -20.93
C GLY A 187 37.73 1.70 -21.21
N LEU A 188 37.86 0.66 -20.41
CA LEU A 188 38.87 -0.39 -20.61
C LEU A 188 38.66 -1.14 -21.93
N ARG A 189 37.41 -1.42 -22.32
CA ARG A 189 37.08 -2.06 -23.59
C ARG A 189 37.53 -1.20 -24.77
N ARG A 190 37.18 0.09 -24.79
CA ARG A 190 37.63 1.04 -25.83
C ARG A 190 39.16 1.13 -25.91
N PHE A 191 39.84 1.11 -24.76
CA PHE A 191 41.30 1.06 -24.71
C PHE A 191 41.87 -0.21 -25.33
N THR A 192 41.27 -1.37 -25.06
CA THR A 192 41.74 -2.65 -25.65
C THR A 192 41.48 -2.77 -27.15
N GLU A 193 40.42 -2.13 -27.66
CA GLU A 193 40.07 -2.14 -29.08
C GLU A 193 41.01 -1.24 -29.92
N SER A 194 41.27 -0.01 -29.44
CA SER A 194 42.12 0.95 -30.14
C SER A 194 42.86 1.83 -29.11
N PRO A 195 44.03 1.38 -28.60
CA PRO A 195 44.71 2.08 -27.52
C PRO A 195 45.22 3.46 -27.95
N LYS A 196 45.64 3.61 -29.21
CA LYS A 196 46.14 4.87 -29.76
C LYS A 196 45.03 5.93 -29.81
N GLU A 197 43.87 5.58 -30.34
CA GLU A 197 42.73 6.47 -30.46
C GLU A 197 42.11 6.82 -29.11
N TYR A 198 42.00 5.82 -28.21
CA TYR A 198 41.54 6.05 -26.85
C TYR A 198 42.43 7.04 -26.10
N ILE A 199 43.77 6.89 -26.16
CA ILE A 199 44.70 7.81 -25.50
C ILE A 199 44.58 9.22 -26.10
N THR A 200 44.48 9.34 -27.42
CA THR A 200 44.31 10.66 -28.07
C THR A 200 43.02 11.34 -27.62
N ASN A 201 41.88 10.65 -27.66
CA ASN A 201 40.60 11.20 -27.21
C ASN A 201 40.61 11.49 -25.71
N TRP A 202 41.20 10.61 -24.90
CA TRP A 202 41.32 10.81 -23.46
C TRP A 202 42.15 12.05 -23.10
N ILE A 203 43.26 12.31 -23.81
CA ILE A 203 44.07 13.53 -23.63
C ILE A 203 43.26 14.77 -24.05
N LEU A 204 42.55 14.70 -25.17
CA LEU A 204 41.71 15.82 -25.64
C LEU A 204 40.57 16.13 -24.68
N ASP A 205 39.85 15.11 -24.22
CA ASP A 205 38.73 15.25 -23.28
C ASP A 205 39.22 15.73 -21.91
N SER A 206 40.33 15.19 -21.41
CA SER A 206 40.93 15.66 -20.15
C SER A 206 41.41 17.10 -20.24
N SER A 207 41.93 17.51 -21.41
CA SER A 207 42.37 18.88 -21.65
C SER A 207 41.20 19.85 -21.78
N LYS A 208 40.10 19.43 -22.42
CA LYS A 208 38.83 20.19 -22.49
C LYS A 208 38.22 20.37 -21.10
N ASP A 209 38.15 19.32 -20.30
CA ASP A 209 37.66 19.37 -18.92
C ASP A 209 38.52 20.29 -18.05
N LEU A 210 39.86 20.24 -18.21
CA LEU A 210 40.78 21.12 -17.49
C LEU A 210 40.57 22.59 -17.88
N HIS A 211 40.36 22.87 -19.17
CA HIS A 211 40.06 24.23 -19.66
C HIS A 211 38.72 24.76 -19.15
N LEU A 212 37.68 23.92 -19.10
CA LEU A 212 36.37 24.25 -18.52
C LEU A 212 36.47 24.61 -17.02
N ILE A 213 37.38 23.98 -16.29
CA ILE A 213 37.63 24.26 -14.86
C ILE A 213 38.49 25.52 -14.66
N ALA A 214 39.36 25.85 -15.63
CA ALA A 214 40.34 26.95 -15.51
C ALA A 214 39.80 28.35 -15.89
N ASP A 215 38.59 28.46 -16.44
CA ASP A 215 37.95 29.72 -16.88
C ASP A 215 38.88 30.62 -17.75
N ASP A 216 39.74 29.98 -18.56
CA ASP A 216 40.71 30.67 -19.42
C ASP A 216 40.09 31.01 -20.79
N LEU A 217 40.15 32.29 -21.15
CA LEU A 217 39.45 33.00 -22.25
C LEU A 217 39.82 32.60 -23.70
N PHE A 218 40.35 31.41 -23.97
CA PHE A 218 40.70 30.99 -25.32
C PHE A 218 39.71 29.96 -25.87
N ASP A 219 39.14 30.23 -27.05
CA ASP A 219 38.21 29.34 -27.74
C ASP A 219 38.98 28.15 -28.35
N VAL A 220 39.11 27.08 -27.56
CA VAL A 220 39.85 25.88 -27.92
C VAL A 220 38.99 24.99 -28.82
N ASN A 221 39.13 25.16 -30.14
CA ASN A 221 38.51 24.27 -31.13
C ASN A 221 39.36 22.99 -31.32
N ASP A 222 38.77 21.91 -31.85
CA ASP A 222 39.43 20.61 -32.11
C ASP A 222 40.70 20.74 -32.97
N GLY A 223 40.81 21.79 -33.79
CA GLY A 223 42.00 22.10 -34.57
C GLY A 223 43.19 22.64 -33.77
N PHE A 224 42.99 23.12 -32.53
CA PHE A 224 44.04 23.69 -31.68
C PHE A 224 45.07 22.61 -31.28
N TYR A 225 44.60 21.45 -30.83
CA TYR A 225 45.48 20.33 -30.43
C TYR A 225 46.05 19.52 -31.61
N ALA A 226 45.54 19.76 -32.83
CA ALA A 226 46.11 19.21 -34.06
C ALA A 226 47.27 20.08 -34.61
N GLN A 227 47.51 21.26 -34.03
CA GLN A 227 48.63 22.11 -34.43
C GLN A 227 49.96 21.43 -34.10
N LYS A 228 50.86 21.47 -35.09
CA LYS A 228 52.15 20.81 -35.01
C LYS A 228 52.99 21.33 -33.84
N GLU A 229 52.91 22.63 -33.53
CA GLU A 229 53.65 23.22 -32.41
C GLU A 229 53.18 22.68 -31.05
N ILE A 230 51.88 22.44 -30.89
CA ILE A 230 51.31 21.91 -29.64
C ILE A 230 51.65 20.44 -29.48
N GLN A 231 51.58 19.64 -30.55
CA GLN A 231 51.99 18.23 -30.50
C GLN A 231 53.48 18.07 -30.21
N GLU A 232 54.34 18.91 -30.81
CA GLU A 232 55.77 18.93 -30.51
C GLU A 232 56.04 19.36 -29.05
N SER A 233 55.30 20.33 -28.54
CA SER A 233 55.42 20.78 -27.14
C SER A 233 55.00 19.71 -26.14
N VAL A 234 53.88 19.01 -26.38
CA VAL A 234 53.43 17.86 -25.56
C VAL A 234 54.45 16.72 -25.62
N TYR A 235 55.00 16.43 -26.80
CA TYR A 235 56.03 15.40 -26.97
C TYR A 235 57.32 15.73 -26.21
N GLN A 236 57.76 16.99 -26.21
CA GLN A 236 58.90 17.46 -25.41
C GLN A 236 58.64 17.38 -23.90
N LEU A 237 57.42 17.71 -23.47
CA LEU A 237 56.99 17.58 -22.07
C LEU A 237 57.02 16.12 -21.59
N LEU A 238 56.58 15.19 -22.43
CA LEU A 238 56.63 13.75 -22.15
C LEU A 238 58.06 13.20 -22.14
N GLN A 239 58.98 13.75 -22.95
CA GLN A 239 60.39 13.36 -22.91
C GLN A 239 61.14 13.89 -21.67
N ASN A 240 60.72 15.06 -21.15
CA ASN A 240 61.29 15.67 -19.96
C ASN A 240 60.75 15.08 -18.65
N TYR A 241 59.70 14.25 -18.71
CA TYR A 241 59.25 13.43 -17.60
C TYR A 241 60.10 12.15 -17.52
N LYS A 242 61.32 12.29 -16.97
CA LYS A 242 62.17 11.18 -16.51
C LYS A 242 62.43 11.32 -15.03
#